data_AF-A0A938J427-F1
#
_entry.id   AF-A0A938J427-F1
#
_cell.length_a   1.000
_cell.length_b   1.000
_cell.length_c   1.000
_cell.angle_alpha   90.00
_cell.angle_beta   90.00
_cell.angle_gamma   90.00
#
_symmetry.space_group_name_H-M   'P 1'
#
loop_
_entity.id
_entity.type
_entity.pdbx_description
1 polymer ?
#
loop_
_entity_poly.entity_id
_entity_poly.type
_entity_poly.pdbx_seq_one_letter_code
_entity_poly.pdbx_strand_id
1 'polypeptide(L)'
;DCIAVAGLAADLAREMGYRVVVIPTRSIVQSLAALAVHDSSVAFDDDVVTMTRAAGATRYAAVTIASRDALTMAGPCRMGDVLGVVGGEIAHVGGELVPVCQAMLNDLIAADGSLITLVTGHDARLVDVEALTSWLGRAHPTIEVVVQPGGQPLWPFIIGVE
;
A
#
# COMPACT_ATOMS: atom_id res chain seq x y z
N ASP A 1 8.92 16.08 -1.46
CA ASP A 1 7.50 15.75 -1.24
C ASP A 1 6.80 15.74 -2.60
N CYS A 2 6.37 14.57 -3.06
CA CYS A 2 5.72 14.43 -4.36
C CYS A 2 4.36 15.13 -4.43
N ILE A 3 3.67 15.27 -3.29
CA ILE A 3 2.35 15.93 -3.24
C ILE A 3 2.51 17.44 -3.52
N ALA A 4 3.54 18.07 -2.95
CA ALA A 4 3.82 19.48 -3.19
C ALA A 4 4.10 19.77 -4.69
N VAL A 5 4.87 18.89 -5.34
CA VAL A 5 5.17 19.02 -6.77
C VAL A 5 3.91 18.80 -7.62
N ALA A 6 3.09 17.81 -7.28
CA ALA A 6 1.81 17.57 -7.95
C ALA A 6 0.84 18.75 -7.79
N GLY A 7 0.81 19.38 -6.61
CA GLY A 7 0.02 20.57 -6.34
C GLY A 7 0.38 21.73 -7.25
N LEU A 8 1.69 22.03 -7.37
CA LEU A 8 2.17 23.06 -8.29
C LEU A 8 1.82 22.77 -9.75
N ALA A 9 1.95 21.51 -10.19
CA ALA A 9 1.57 21.11 -11.54
C ALA A 9 0.06 21.28 -11.79
N ALA A 10 -0.78 20.96 -10.79
CA ALA A 10 -2.22 21.17 -10.86
C ALA A 10 -2.60 22.65 -10.91
N ASP A 11 -1.89 23.51 -10.17
CA ASP A 11 -2.10 24.96 -10.20
C ASP A 11 -1.79 25.53 -11.58
N LEU A 12 -0.65 25.17 -12.18
CA LEU A 12 -0.29 25.56 -13.54
C LEU A 12 -1.31 25.07 -14.57
N ALA A 13 -1.81 23.84 -14.44
CA ALA A 13 -2.84 23.31 -15.33
C ALA A 13 -4.16 24.10 -15.22
N ARG A 14 -4.53 24.55 -14.01
CA ARG A 14 -5.71 25.41 -13.80
C ARG A 14 -5.53 26.78 -14.45
N GLU A 15 -4.34 27.37 -14.40
CA GLU A 15 -4.02 28.62 -15.11
C GLU A 15 -4.18 28.48 -16.64
N MET A 16 -3.92 27.28 -17.18
CA MET A 16 -4.14 26.95 -18.58
C MET A 16 -5.61 26.63 -18.93
N GLY A 17 -6.53 26.70 -17.96
CA GLY A 17 -7.96 26.46 -18.16
C GLY A 17 -8.40 25.00 -17.97
N TYR A 18 -7.53 24.11 -17.51
CA TYR A 18 -7.92 22.72 -17.19
C TYR A 18 -8.56 22.63 -15.81
N ARG A 19 -9.55 21.74 -15.68
CA ARG A 19 -10.12 21.37 -14.38
C ARG A 19 -9.34 20.17 -13.82
N VAL A 20 -8.53 20.40 -12.79
CA VAL A 20 -7.60 19.40 -12.23
C VAL A 20 -7.68 19.40 -10.71
N VAL A 21 -7.59 18.22 -10.10
CA VAL A 21 -7.45 18.02 -8.64
C VAL A 21 -6.40 16.93 -8.39
N VAL A 22 -5.62 17.09 -7.32
CA VAL A 22 -4.69 16.08 -6.83
C VAL A 22 -5.38 15.27 -5.74
N ILE A 23 -5.49 13.96 -5.92
CA ILE A 23 -5.96 13.04 -4.88
C ILE A 23 -4.78 12.75 -3.94
N PRO A 24 -4.86 13.08 -2.64
CA PRO A 24 -3.73 12.95 -1.74
C PRO A 24 -3.55 11.49 -1.32
N THR A 25 -2.57 10.80 -1.92
CA THR A 25 -2.21 9.43 -1.55
C THR A 25 -0.79 9.37 -0.96
N ARG A 26 -0.56 8.39 -0.08
CA ARG A 26 0.75 8.11 0.55
C ARG A 26 1.35 6.78 0.11
N SER A 27 0.57 5.94 -0.56
CA SER A 27 1.01 4.66 -1.11
C SER A 27 0.32 4.36 -2.44
N ILE A 28 0.96 3.55 -3.27
CA ILE A 28 0.42 3.15 -4.59
C ILE A 28 -0.92 2.43 -4.48
N VAL A 29 -1.15 1.65 -3.42
CA VAL A 29 -2.42 0.93 -3.21
C VAL A 29 -3.59 1.87 -2.93
N GLN A 30 -3.33 3.04 -2.32
CA GLN A 30 -4.36 4.08 -2.17
C GLN A 30 -4.68 4.74 -3.51
N SER A 31 -3.67 4.90 -4.37
CA SER A 31 -3.88 5.37 -5.75
C SER A 31 -4.67 4.35 -6.58
N LEU A 32 -4.39 3.05 -6.42
CA LEU A 32 -5.15 1.99 -7.06
C LEU A 32 -6.61 1.97 -6.58
N ALA A 33 -6.86 2.10 -5.28
CA ALA A 33 -8.21 2.20 -4.73
C ALA A 33 -8.97 3.41 -5.27
N ALA A 34 -8.34 4.58 -5.33
CA ALA A 34 -8.94 5.77 -5.93
C ALA A 34 -9.27 5.56 -7.42
N LEU A 35 -8.37 4.96 -8.20
CA LEU A 35 -8.60 4.68 -9.62
C LEU A 35 -9.68 3.63 -9.85
N ALA A 36 -9.81 2.65 -8.95
CA ALA A 36 -10.80 1.58 -9.07
C ALA A 36 -12.25 2.09 -8.97
N VAL A 37 -12.46 3.23 -8.30
CA VAL A 37 -13.79 3.84 -8.11
C VAL A 37 -14.06 5.03 -9.04
N HIS A 38 -13.11 5.37 -9.90
CA HIS A 38 -13.25 6.49 -10.83
C HIS A 38 -14.39 6.25 -11.83
N ASP A 39 -15.29 7.22 -11.98
CA ASP A 39 -16.38 7.16 -12.96
C ASP A 39 -16.50 8.46 -13.75
N SER A 40 -16.07 8.42 -15.01
CA SER A 40 -16.13 9.57 -15.92
C SER A 40 -17.55 10.05 -16.27
N SER A 41 -18.59 9.28 -15.91
CA SER A 41 -19.99 9.62 -16.17
C SER A 41 -20.62 10.49 -15.09
N VAL A 42 -20.02 10.57 -13.89
CA VAL A 42 -20.51 11.43 -12.80
C VAL A 42 -19.88 12.82 -12.86
N ALA A 43 -20.41 13.76 -12.08
CA ALA A 43 -19.85 15.10 -12.00
C ALA A 43 -18.43 15.05 -11.40
N PHE A 44 -17.52 15.86 -11.94
CA PHE A 44 -16.11 15.88 -11.54
C PHE A 44 -15.90 16.01 -10.01
N ASP A 45 -16.65 16.88 -9.32
CA ASP A 45 -16.46 17.06 -7.87
C ASP A 45 -16.95 15.83 -7.09
N ASP A 46 -18.00 15.16 -7.55
CA ASP A 46 -18.53 13.94 -6.92
C ASP A 46 -17.56 12.76 -7.12
N ASP A 47 -16.96 12.65 -8.30
CA ASP A 47 -15.90 11.70 -8.60
C ASP A 47 -14.68 11.94 -7.69
N VAL A 48 -14.22 13.19 -7.58
CA VAL A 48 -13.10 13.57 -6.68
C VAL A 48 -13.39 13.18 -5.24
N VAL A 49 -14.59 13.42 -4.73
CA VAL A 49 -14.99 13.03 -3.36
C VAL A 49 -14.93 11.51 -3.21
N THR A 50 -15.44 10.77 -4.18
CA THR A 50 -15.47 9.30 -4.17
C THR A 50 -14.06 8.72 -4.20
N MET A 51 -13.22 9.18 -5.13
CA MET A 51 -11.82 8.79 -5.25
C MET A 51 -11.02 9.11 -3.98
N THR A 52 -11.21 10.30 -3.41
CA THR A 52 -10.51 10.71 -2.17
C THR A 52 -10.92 9.86 -0.98
N ARG A 53 -12.20 9.49 -0.88
CA ARG A 53 -12.69 8.60 0.18
C ARG A 53 -12.12 7.19 0.05
N ALA A 54 -12.10 6.63 -1.16
CA ALA A 54 -11.49 5.31 -1.40
C ALA A 54 -10.02 5.31 -0.99
N ALA A 55 -9.22 6.26 -1.48
CA ALA A 55 -7.82 6.41 -1.08
C ALA A 55 -7.62 6.52 0.44
N GLY A 56 -8.48 7.29 1.12
CA GLY A 56 -8.41 7.51 2.56
C GLY A 56 -8.85 6.31 3.40
N ALA A 57 -9.76 5.48 2.89
CA ALA A 57 -10.24 4.26 3.55
C ALA A 57 -9.21 3.11 3.43
N THR A 58 -8.41 3.09 2.36
CA THR A 58 -7.36 2.08 2.19
C THR A 58 -6.21 2.31 3.16
N ARG A 59 -6.08 1.42 4.14
CA ARG A 59 -4.86 1.30 4.96
C ARG A 59 -3.76 0.72 4.11
N TYR A 60 -2.53 1.16 4.33
CA TYR A 60 -1.39 0.71 3.55
C TYR A 60 -0.24 0.27 4.43
N ALA A 61 0.46 -0.73 3.93
CA ALA A 61 1.71 -1.19 4.49
C ALA A 61 2.65 -1.65 3.39
N ALA A 62 3.92 -1.85 3.73
CA ALA A 62 4.92 -2.33 2.80
C ALA A 62 5.97 -3.13 3.55
N VAL A 63 6.68 -3.99 2.83
CA VAL A 63 7.80 -4.75 3.38
C VAL A 63 9.05 -4.37 2.64
N THR A 64 10.16 -4.20 3.37
CA THR A 64 11.49 -3.91 2.81
C THR A 64 12.57 -4.63 3.60
N ILE A 65 13.82 -4.53 3.15
CA ILE A 65 14.98 -5.15 3.78
C ILE A 65 15.85 -4.05 4.41
N ALA A 66 16.27 -4.26 5.65
CA ALA A 66 17.15 -3.37 6.37
C ALA A 66 18.51 -3.27 5.66
N SER A 67 18.87 -2.06 5.23
CA SER A 67 20.16 -1.79 4.57
C SER A 67 21.31 -1.57 5.55
N ARG A 68 21.01 -1.43 6.85
CA ARG A 68 21.96 -1.23 7.94
C ARG A 68 21.32 -1.54 9.28
N ASP A 69 22.16 -1.71 10.30
CA ASP A 69 21.73 -1.82 11.68
C ASP A 69 21.10 -0.49 12.16
N ALA A 70 19.98 -0.58 12.88
CA ALA A 70 19.31 0.57 13.45
C ALA A 70 18.43 0.18 14.65
N LEU A 71 18.08 1.18 15.48
CA LEU A 71 17.04 1.04 16.49
C LEU A 71 15.74 1.62 15.92
N THR A 72 14.68 0.81 15.92
CA THR A 72 13.35 1.18 15.43
C THR A 72 12.33 1.15 16.57
N MET A 73 11.12 1.65 16.34
CA MET A 73 10.03 1.54 17.32
C MET A 73 9.64 0.08 17.61
N ALA A 74 9.82 -0.80 16.62
CA ALA A 74 9.60 -2.24 16.75
C ALA A 74 10.78 -3.00 17.39
N GLY A 75 11.86 -2.30 17.76
CA GLY A 75 13.07 -2.87 18.35
C GLY A 75 14.31 -2.74 17.46
N PRO A 76 15.44 -3.35 17.86
CA PRO A 76 16.67 -3.34 17.07
C PRO A 76 16.50 -4.16 15.79
N CYS A 77 16.97 -3.62 14.66
CA CYS A 77 17.11 -4.36 13.41
C CYS A 77 18.58 -4.44 13.00
N ARG A 78 18.95 -5.54 12.35
CA ARG A 78 20.25 -5.76 11.71
C ARG A 78 20.12 -5.63 10.20
N MET A 79 21.23 -5.33 9.54
CA MET A 79 21.32 -5.40 8.08
C MET A 79 20.85 -6.79 7.59
N GLY A 80 19.93 -6.79 6.63
CA GLY A 80 19.31 -8.00 6.08
C GLY A 80 17.99 -8.40 6.74
N ASP A 81 17.64 -7.84 7.90
CA ASP A 81 16.34 -8.10 8.51
C ASP A 81 15.20 -7.59 7.61
N VAL A 82 14.08 -8.30 7.62
CA VAL A 82 12.83 -7.89 7.00
C VAL A 82 12.12 -6.89 7.91
N LEU A 83 11.73 -5.76 7.33
CA LEU A 83 11.05 -4.66 7.99
C LEU A 83 9.61 -4.56 7.47
N GLY A 84 8.64 -4.69 8.37
CA GLY A 84 7.23 -4.40 8.10
C GLY A 84 6.92 -2.95 8.42
N VAL A 85 6.52 -2.19 7.40
CA VAL A 85 6.22 -0.77 7.48
C VAL A 85 4.71 -0.56 7.39
N VAL A 86 4.08 -0.03 8.44
CA VAL A 86 2.64 0.26 8.49
C VAL A 86 2.45 1.76 8.60
N GLY A 87 1.66 2.36 7.71
CA GLY A 87 1.40 3.81 7.76
C GLY A 87 2.65 4.70 7.60
N GLY A 88 3.78 4.14 7.17
CA GLY A 88 5.07 4.83 7.06
C GLY A 88 6.03 4.61 8.23
N GLU A 89 5.65 3.84 9.25
CA GLU A 89 6.48 3.53 10.41
C GLU A 89 6.88 2.05 10.44
N ILE A 90 8.10 1.76 10.91
CA ILE A 90 8.56 0.37 11.08
C ILE A 90 7.86 -0.23 12.31
N ALA A 91 6.87 -1.08 12.05
CA ALA A 91 6.04 -1.74 13.05
C ALA A 91 6.49 -3.17 13.37
N HIS A 92 7.19 -3.82 12.43
CA HIS A 92 7.68 -5.18 12.60
C HIS A 92 9.12 -5.34 12.10
N VAL A 93 9.89 -6.18 12.80
CA VAL A 93 11.24 -6.61 12.40
C VAL A 93 11.29 -8.13 12.51
N GLY A 94 11.83 -8.81 11.50
CA GLY A 94 12.00 -10.26 11.53
C GLY A 94 13.00 -10.76 10.49
N GLY A 95 13.36 -12.04 10.55
CA GLY A 95 14.35 -12.62 9.62
C GLY A 95 13.78 -13.12 8.29
N GLU A 96 12.46 -13.25 8.19
CA GLU A 96 11.78 -13.95 7.09
C GLU A 96 10.61 -13.13 6.55
N LEU A 97 10.45 -13.10 5.22
CA LEU A 97 9.50 -12.24 4.53
C LEU A 97 8.04 -12.54 4.90
N VAL A 98 7.64 -13.80 4.76
CA VAL A 98 6.24 -14.23 4.95
C VAL A 98 5.78 -14.04 6.41
N PRO A 99 6.54 -14.44 7.45
CA PRO A 99 6.14 -14.20 8.84
C PRO A 99 5.95 -12.72 9.18
N VAL A 100 6.81 -11.83 8.67
CA VAL A 100 6.65 -10.38 8.87
C VAL A 100 5.39 -9.86 8.17
N CYS A 101 5.12 -10.32 6.95
CA CYS A 101 3.88 -9.98 6.24
C CYS A 101 2.63 -10.42 7.00
N GLN A 102 2.64 -11.64 7.55
CA GLN A 102 1.52 -12.20 8.30
C GLN A 102 1.24 -11.40 9.58
N ALA A 103 2.28 -11.07 10.35
CA ALA A 103 2.14 -10.24 11.54
C ALA A 103 1.54 -8.87 11.20
N MET A 104 2.08 -8.22 10.16
CA MET A 104 1.60 -6.94 9.68
C MET A 104 0.16 -6.96 9.18
N LEU A 105 -0.23 -8.02 8.45
CA LEU A 105 -1.60 -8.20 7.97
C LEU A 105 -2.58 -8.47 9.11
N ASN A 106 -2.19 -9.22 10.13
CA ASN A 106 -3.05 -9.44 11.30
C ASN A 106 -3.38 -8.11 12.00
N ASP A 107 -2.39 -7.23 12.15
CA ASP A 107 -2.58 -5.90 12.76
C ASP A 107 -3.50 -5.02 11.90
N LEU A 108 -3.32 -5.06 10.58
CA LEU A 108 -4.17 -4.32 9.65
C LEU A 108 -5.61 -4.84 9.67
N ILE A 109 -5.82 -6.15 9.55
CA ILE A 109 -7.16 -6.77 9.43
C ILE A 109 -7.95 -6.68 10.75
N ALA A 110 -7.28 -6.65 11.91
CA ALA A 110 -7.95 -6.60 13.20
C ALA A 110 -8.90 -5.40 13.38
N ALA A 111 -8.66 -4.30 12.66
CA ALA A 111 -9.53 -3.12 12.69
C ALA A 111 -10.80 -3.26 11.81
N ASP A 112 -10.70 -3.96 10.68
CA ASP A 112 -11.73 -4.36 9.69
C ASP A 112 -10.97 -4.87 8.45
N GLY A 113 -11.61 -5.51 7.48
CA GLY A 113 -11.00 -5.80 6.20
C GLY A 113 -11.89 -6.64 5.30
N SER A 114 -12.08 -6.20 4.06
CA SER A 114 -12.90 -6.86 3.04
C SER A 114 -12.10 -7.20 1.78
N LEU A 115 -11.07 -6.40 1.46
CA LEU A 115 -10.20 -6.58 0.30
C LEU A 115 -8.74 -6.34 0.68
N ILE A 116 -7.86 -7.22 0.21
CA ILE A 116 -6.41 -7.05 0.27
C ILE A 116 -5.86 -6.94 -1.15
N THR A 117 -5.21 -5.82 -1.44
CA THR A 117 -4.44 -5.64 -2.67
C THR A 117 -2.96 -5.85 -2.38
N LEU A 118 -2.37 -6.92 -2.92
CA LEU A 118 -0.95 -7.25 -2.81
C LEU A 118 -0.21 -6.84 -4.09
N VAL A 119 0.60 -5.79 -4.01
CA VAL A 119 1.46 -5.34 -5.10
C VAL A 119 2.85 -5.95 -4.97
N THR A 120 3.27 -6.75 -5.96
CA THR A 120 4.53 -7.51 -5.91
C THR A 120 5.70 -6.72 -6.52
N GLY A 121 6.83 -6.72 -5.82
CA GLY A 121 8.08 -6.10 -6.27
C GLY A 121 8.84 -6.93 -7.30
N HIS A 122 9.94 -6.38 -7.81
CA HIS A 122 10.78 -7.01 -8.83
C HIS A 122 11.30 -8.40 -8.40
N ASP A 123 11.80 -8.49 -7.17
CA ASP A 123 12.39 -9.71 -6.61
C ASP A 123 11.39 -10.54 -5.80
N ALA A 124 10.09 -10.26 -5.93
CA ALA A 124 9.06 -11.04 -5.24
C ALA A 124 9.02 -12.47 -5.78
N ARG A 125 9.35 -13.45 -4.93
CA ARG A 125 9.35 -14.86 -5.32
C ARG A 125 7.92 -15.38 -5.34
N LEU A 126 7.59 -16.17 -6.37
CA LEU A 126 6.27 -16.79 -6.50
C LEU A 126 5.89 -17.61 -5.25
N VAL A 127 6.86 -18.32 -4.66
CA VAL A 127 6.65 -19.10 -3.43
C VAL A 127 6.19 -18.25 -2.25
N ASP A 128 6.66 -17.01 -2.12
CA ASP A 128 6.25 -16.12 -1.03
C ASP A 128 4.83 -15.59 -1.26
N VAL A 129 4.49 -15.26 -2.51
CA VAL A 129 3.14 -14.84 -2.93
C VAL A 129 2.13 -15.97 -2.67
N GLU A 130 2.45 -17.19 -3.09
CA GLU A 130 1.61 -18.38 -2.87
C GLU A 130 1.46 -18.69 -1.38
N ALA A 131 2.54 -18.61 -0.61
CA ALA A 131 2.49 -18.83 0.83
C ALA A 131 1.58 -17.81 1.53
N LEU A 132 1.68 -16.53 1.17
CA LEU A 132 0.89 -15.46 1.77
C LEU A 132 -0.58 -15.54 1.38
N THR A 133 -0.89 -15.72 0.09
CA THR A 133 -2.27 -15.86 -0.42
C THR A 133 -2.95 -17.12 0.11
N SER A 134 -2.22 -18.24 0.19
CA SER A 134 -2.72 -19.49 0.78
C SER A 134 -3.01 -19.34 2.27
N TRP A 135 -2.17 -18.60 3.00
CA TRP A 135 -2.41 -18.31 4.41
C TRP A 135 -3.65 -17.42 4.58
N LEU A 136 -3.77 -16.34 3.81
CA LEU A 136 -4.95 -15.46 3.82
C LEU A 136 -6.24 -16.23 3.55
N GLY A 137 -6.27 -17.08 2.52
CA GLY A 137 -7.45 -17.88 2.19
C GLY A 137 -7.88 -18.87 3.28
N ARG A 138 -6.96 -19.29 4.17
CA ARG A 138 -7.27 -20.15 5.33
C ARG A 138 -7.64 -19.37 6.57
N ALA A 139 -6.90 -18.31 6.88
CA ALA A 139 -7.06 -17.53 8.11
C ALA A 139 -8.18 -16.50 8.02
N HIS A 140 -8.43 -15.96 6.83
CA HIS A 140 -9.37 -14.89 6.54
C HIS A 140 -10.19 -15.18 5.27
N PRO A 141 -11.01 -16.26 5.26
CA PRO A 141 -11.69 -16.74 4.06
C PRO A 141 -12.74 -15.78 3.49
N THR A 142 -13.14 -14.77 4.26
CA THR A 142 -14.11 -13.73 3.85
C THR A 142 -13.46 -12.53 3.16
N ILE A 143 -12.12 -12.45 3.17
CA ILE A 143 -11.38 -11.33 2.59
C ILE A 143 -10.96 -11.70 1.17
N GLU A 144 -11.31 -10.86 0.22
CA GLU A 144 -10.86 -11.00 -1.16
C GLU A 144 -9.37 -10.62 -1.26
N VAL A 145 -8.59 -11.37 -2.03
CA VAL A 145 -7.17 -11.09 -2.24
C VAL A 145 -6.89 -10.89 -3.72
N VAL A 146 -6.44 -9.69 -4.08
CA VAL A 146 -6.05 -9.32 -5.45
C VAL A 146 -4.54 -9.13 -5.48
N VAL A 147 -3.88 -9.81 -6.43
CA VAL A 147 -2.43 -9.69 -6.62
C VAL A 147 -2.13 -8.88 -7.88
N GLN A 148 -1.31 -7.84 -7.76
CA GLN A 148 -0.93 -6.94 -8.85
C GLN A 148 0.59 -6.91 -9.02
N PRO A 149 1.12 -7.09 -10.24
CA PRO A 149 2.55 -6.93 -10.50
C PRO A 149 2.93 -5.44 -10.47
N GLY A 150 3.79 -5.03 -9.54
CA GLY A 150 4.27 -3.65 -9.42
C GLY A 150 5.71 -3.45 -9.92
N GLY A 151 6.57 -4.46 -9.74
CA GLY A 151 7.94 -4.45 -10.25
C GLY A 151 8.88 -3.46 -9.55
N GLN A 152 8.47 -2.88 -8.42
CA GLN A 152 9.32 -1.98 -7.65
C GLN A 152 10.53 -2.71 -7.04
N PRO A 153 11.73 -2.11 -7.03
CA PRO A 153 12.96 -2.81 -6.64
C PRO A 153 13.16 -2.95 -5.12
N LEU A 154 12.70 -1.99 -4.31
CA LEU A 154 13.02 -1.91 -2.88
C LEU A 154 11.94 -2.50 -1.95
N TRP A 155 10.77 -2.78 -2.49
CA TRP A 155 9.61 -3.23 -1.72
C TRP A 155 9.12 -4.55 -2.28
N PRO A 156 9.55 -5.70 -1.73
CA PRO A 156 9.04 -7.00 -2.16
C PRO A 156 7.52 -7.06 -2.19
N PHE A 157 6.86 -6.44 -1.20
CA PHE A 157 5.41 -6.27 -1.18
C PHE A 157 5.00 -4.86 -0.74
N ILE A 158 3.98 -4.33 -1.40
CA ILE A 158 3.17 -3.22 -0.91
C ILE A 158 1.74 -3.75 -0.78
N ILE A 159 1.08 -3.48 0.34
CA ILE A 159 -0.18 -4.08 0.72
C ILE A 159 -1.18 -2.97 1.00
N GLY A 160 -2.36 -3.05 0.38
CA GLY A 160 -3.53 -2.26 0.69
C GLY A 160 -4.58 -3.12 1.38
N VAL A 161 -5.22 -2.60 2.43
CA VAL A 161 -6.34 -3.23 3.11
C VAL A 161 -7.49 -2.24 3.20
N GLU A 162 -8.63 -2.62 2.64
CA GLU A 162 -9.89 -1.87 2.67
C GLU A 162 -10.82 -2.49 3.70
#